data_AF-A0A3E1EXA1-F1
#
_entry.id   AF-A0A3E1EXA1-F1
#
_cell.length_a   1.000
_cell.length_b   1.000
_cell.length_c   1.000
_cell.angle_alpha   90.00
_cell.angle_beta   90.00
_cell.angle_gamma   90.00
#
_symmetry.space_group_name_H-M   'P 1'
#
loop_
_entity.id
_entity.type
_entity.pdbx_description
1 polymer ?
#
loop_
_entity_poly.entity_id
_entity_poly.type
_entity_poly.pdbx_seq_one_letter_code
_entity_poly.pdbx_strand_id
1 'polypeptide(L)'
;MYSLMSLFWVIGLKRQNIYIGVRRRAFHITVIGTMLLSFAIELIQEEFLPTRGFEVLDLIANGIGCIFGILIFKIIYYNSYK
;
A
#
# COMPACT_ATOMS: atom_id res chain seq x y z
N MET A 1 5.41 -7.32 4.66
CA MET A 1 3.93 -7.44 4.45
C MET A 1 3.38 -6.36 3.52
N TYR A 2 3.76 -5.10 3.69
CA TYR A 2 3.23 -3.96 2.91
C TYR A 2 3.46 -4.03 1.38
N SER A 3 4.48 -4.74 0.91
CA SER A 3 4.65 -5.04 -0.53
C SER A 3 3.51 -5.86 -1.11
N LEU A 4 3.12 -6.96 -0.44
CA LEU A 4 1.97 -7.76 -0.89
C LEU A 4 0.67 -6.98 -0.75
N MET A 5 0.52 -6.21 0.33
CA MET A 5 -0.68 -5.38 0.54
C MET A 5 -0.85 -4.36 -0.60
N SER A 6 0.18 -3.56 -0.89
CA SER A 6 0.14 -2.57 -1.97
C SER A 6 -0.04 -3.22 -3.34
N LEU A 7 0.57 -4.38 -3.61
CA LEU A 7 0.34 -5.16 -4.82
C LEU A 7 -1.14 -5.54 -4.97
N PHE A 8 -1.74 -6.16 -3.95
CA PHE A 8 -3.15 -6.60 -4.03
C PHE A 8 -4.13 -5.42 -4.12
N TRP A 9 -3.85 -4.33 -3.43
CA TRP A 9 -4.65 -3.11 -3.55
C TRP A 9 -4.62 -2.54 -4.97
N VAL A 10 -3.44 -2.41 -5.59
CA VAL A 10 -3.36 -1.95 -6.98
C VAL A 10 -4.11 -2.92 -7.90
N ILE A 11 -3.96 -4.24 -7.72
CA ILE A 11 -4.68 -5.23 -8.52
C ILE A 11 -6.20 -5.03 -8.42
N GLY A 12 -6.75 -4.94 -7.20
CA GLY A 12 -8.18 -4.74 -7.00
C GLY A 12 -8.68 -3.43 -7.59
N LEU A 13 -7.98 -2.33 -7.33
CA LEU A 13 -8.36 -0.99 -7.82
C LEU A 13 -8.24 -0.87 -9.34
N LYS A 14 -7.29 -1.59 -9.97
CA LYS A 14 -7.14 -1.60 -11.43
C LYS A 14 -8.12 -2.53 -12.15
N ARG A 15 -8.50 -3.65 -11.54
CA ARG A 15 -9.38 -4.66 -12.17
C ARG A 15 -10.87 -4.41 -11.97
N GLN A 16 -11.27 -3.60 -11.01
CA GLN A 16 -12.69 -3.25 -10.83
C GLN A 16 -13.25 -2.50 -12.06
N ASN A 17 -14.54 -2.68 -12.32
CA ASN A 17 -15.26 -2.08 -13.46
C ASN A 17 -16.43 -1.19 -13.03
N ILE A 18 -16.42 -0.70 -11.79
CA ILE A 18 -17.50 0.09 -11.18
C ILE A 18 -17.20 1.58 -11.35
N TYR A 19 -15.98 2.03 -10.98
CA TYR A 19 -15.62 3.44 -10.95
C TYR A 19 -14.35 3.73 -11.74
N ILE A 20 -14.50 4.34 -12.92
CA ILE A 20 -13.36 4.64 -13.79
C ILE A 20 -12.34 5.61 -13.17
N GLY A 21 -12.82 6.56 -12.36
CA GLY A 21 -11.97 7.54 -11.65
C GLY A 21 -11.02 6.87 -10.66
N VAL A 22 -11.53 5.90 -9.89
CA VAL A 22 -10.74 5.10 -8.95
C VAL A 22 -9.68 4.28 -9.70
N ARG A 23 -10.05 3.64 -10.82
CA ARG A 23 -9.12 2.88 -11.66
C ARG A 23 -7.98 3.73 -12.20
N ARG A 24 -8.27 4.97 -12.62
CA ARG A 24 -7.26 5.91 -13.12
C ARG A 24 -6.30 6.34 -12.00
N ARG A 25 -6.81 6.53 -10.78
CA ARG A 25 -6.03 6.97 -9.60
C ARG A 25 -5.50 5.83 -8.73
N ALA A 26 -5.68 4.57 -9.12
CA ALA A 26 -5.36 3.38 -8.33
C ALA A 26 -3.98 3.42 -7.67
N PHE A 27 -2.93 3.84 -8.39
CA PHE A 27 -1.58 3.95 -7.83
C PHE A 27 -1.48 4.99 -6.71
N HIS A 28 -2.05 6.19 -6.91
CA HIS A 28 -2.04 7.26 -5.91
C HIS A 28 -2.85 6.86 -4.68
N ILE A 29 -4.05 6.28 -4.90
CA ILE A 29 -4.90 5.75 -3.82
C ILE A 29 -4.13 4.69 -3.04
N THR A 30 -3.41 3.81 -3.74
CA THR A 30 -2.65 2.75 -3.08
C THR A 30 -1.54 3.33 -2.22
N VAL A 31 -0.67 4.17 -2.77
CA VAL A 31 0.45 4.78 -2.01
C VAL A 31 -0.06 5.51 -0.78
N ILE A 32 -1.04 6.40 -0.95
CA ILE A 32 -1.56 7.22 0.15
C ILE A 32 -2.26 6.35 1.17
N GLY A 33 -3.14 5.45 0.75
CA GLY A 33 -3.92 4.66 1.69
C GLY A 33 -3.10 3.59 2.42
N THR A 34 -2.09 2.98 1.79
CA THR A 34 -1.22 2.02 2.50
C THR A 34 -0.27 2.72 3.46
N MET A 35 0.23 3.93 3.12
CA MET A 35 1.01 4.76 4.05
C MET A 35 0.17 5.19 5.25
N LEU A 36 -1.06 5.67 5.02
CA LEU A 36 -1.97 6.05 6.10
C LEU A 36 -2.32 4.85 6.99
N LEU A 37 -2.57 3.67 6.39
CA LEU A 37 -2.83 2.47 7.19
C LEU A 37 -1.59 2.07 7.99
N SER A 38 -0.39 2.12 7.39
CA SER A 38 0.85 1.82 8.11
C SER A 38 1.04 2.73 9.31
N PHE A 39 0.83 4.02 9.13
CA PHE A 39 0.94 4.99 10.21
C PHE A 39 -0.11 4.76 11.29
N ALA A 40 -1.37 4.50 10.91
CA ALA A 40 -2.43 4.20 11.86
C ALA A 40 -2.15 2.93 12.68
N ILE A 41 -1.56 1.90 12.06
CA ILE A 41 -1.18 0.67 12.77
C ILE A 41 -0.07 0.94 13.79
N GLU A 42 0.93 1.77 13.47
CA GLU A 42 1.97 2.16 14.43
C GLU A 42 1.38 2.91 15.63
N LEU A 43 0.43 3.83 15.41
CA LEU A 43 -0.27 4.53 16.51
C LEU A 43 -1.09 3.58 17.37
N ILE A 44 -1.80 2.63 16.76
CA ILE A 44 -2.56 1.61 17.50
C ILE A 44 -1.60 0.71 18.29
N GLN A 45 -0.46 0.37 17.71
CA GLN A 45 0.55 -0.44 18.38
C GLN A 45 1.10 0.28 19.61
N GLU A 46 1.46 1.56 19.49
CA GLU A 46 1.96 2.37 20.61
C GLU A 46 0.96 2.44 21.78
N GLU A 47 -0.33 2.62 21.49
CA GLU A 47 -1.36 2.77 22.53
C GLU A 47 -1.78 1.43 23.18
N PHE A 48 -1.77 0.33 22.44
CA PHE A 48 -2.35 -0.94 22.89
C PHE A 48 -1.33 -2.03 23.23
N LEU A 49 -0.05 -1.88 22.85
CA LEU A 49 0.99 -2.88 23.11
C LEU A 49 2.07 -2.31 24.05
N PRO A 50 2.09 -2.68 25.34
CA PRO A 50 2.98 -2.06 26.33
C PRO A 50 4.47 -2.31 26.10
N THR A 51 4.83 -3.22 25.20
CA THR A 51 6.21 -3.56 24.84
C THR A 51 6.61 -3.05 23.46
N ARG A 52 5.73 -2.33 22.75
CA ARG A 52 5.98 -1.81 21.41
C ARG A 52 5.66 -0.33 21.37
N GLY A 53 6.64 0.47 20.96
CA GLY A 53 6.44 1.89 20.70
C GLY A 53 6.26 2.16 19.21
N PHE A 54 6.02 3.43 18.89
CA PHE A 54 6.07 3.92 17.53
C PHE A 54 7.51 3.85 17.00
N GLU A 55 7.74 3.05 15.95
CA GLU A 55 9.08 2.90 15.36
C GLU A 55 9.14 3.54 13.96
N VAL A 56 9.90 4.65 13.85
CA VAL A 56 10.07 5.36 12.57
C VAL A 56 10.68 4.46 11.49
N LEU A 57 11.57 3.55 11.88
CA LEU A 57 12.20 2.58 10.97
C LEU A 57 11.17 1.62 10.39
N ASP A 58 10.17 1.20 11.17
CA ASP A 58 9.08 0.34 10.69
C ASP A 58 8.23 1.09 9.67
N LEU A 59 7.90 2.36 9.92
CA LEU A 59 7.19 3.20 8.96
C LEU A 59 7.96 3.35 7.63
N ILE A 60 9.28 3.56 7.69
CA ILE A 60 10.14 3.64 6.49
C ILE A 60 10.17 2.30 5.75
N ALA A 61 10.37 1.19 6.46
CA ALA A 61 10.40 -0.16 5.88
C ALA A 61 9.06 -0.50 5.19
N ASN A 62 7.95 -0.10 5.80
CA ASN A 62 6.61 -0.27 5.23
C ASN A 62 6.43 0.57 3.97
N GLY A 63 6.93 1.82 3.97
CA GLY A 63 6.96 2.69 2.80
C GLY A 63 7.74 2.11 1.61
N ILE A 64 8.95 1.58 1.88
CA ILE A 64 9.76 0.86 0.87
C ILE A 64 8.98 -0.35 0.34
N GLY A 65 8.36 -1.11 1.23
CA GLY A 65 7.48 -2.22 0.88
C GLY A 65 6.37 -1.79 -0.10
N CYS A 66 5.69 -0.67 0.17
CA CYS A 66 4.62 -0.16 -0.69
C CYS A 66 5.13 0.19 -2.11
N ILE A 67 6.29 0.84 -2.20
CA ILE A 67 6.91 1.16 -3.49
C ILE A 67 7.24 -0.13 -4.25
N PHE A 68 7.82 -1.11 -3.56
CA PHE A 68 8.20 -2.38 -4.16
C PHE A 68 6.99 -3.17 -4.69
N GLY A 69 5.87 -3.21 -3.96
CA GLY A 69 4.65 -3.86 -4.42
C GLY A 69 4.06 -3.23 -5.69
N ILE A 70 4.14 -1.90 -5.81
CA ILE A 70 3.74 -1.18 -7.03
C ILE A 70 4.68 -1.50 -8.20
N LEU A 71 5.99 -1.60 -7.96
CA LEU A 71 6.95 -1.99 -8.99
C LEU A 71 6.67 -3.43 -9.47
N ILE A 72 6.43 -4.37 -8.57
CA ILE A 72 6.03 -5.74 -8.91
C ILE A 72 4.77 -5.73 -9.77
N PHE A 73 3.74 -4.94 -9.40
CA PHE A 73 2.53 -4.82 -10.22
C PHE A 73 2.85 -4.37 -11.64
N LYS A 74 3.68 -3.33 -11.79
CA LYS A 74 4.08 -2.82 -13.11
C LYS A 74 4.85 -3.86 -13.93
N ILE A 75 5.69 -4.67 -13.29
CA ILE A 75 6.45 -5.74 -13.96
C ILE A 75 5.48 -6.84 -14.45
N ILE A 76 4.60 -7.33 -13.58
CA ILE A 76 3.67 -8.42 -13.91
C ILE A 76 2.65 -7.99 -14.98
N TYR A 77 2.15 -6.77 -14.90
CA TYR A 77 1.04 -6.28 -15.75
C TYR A 77 1.46 -5.25 -16.80
N TYR A 78 2.76 -5.17 -17.13
CA TYR A 78 3.31 -4.18 -18.06
C TYR A 78 2.53 -4.09 -19.39
N ASN A 79 2.08 -5.24 -19.93
CA ASN A 79 1.36 -5.31 -21.20
C ASN A 79 -0.17 -5.20 -21.07
N SER A 80 -0.73 -5.25 -19.85
CA SER A 80 -2.19 -5.31 -19.65
C SER A 80 -2.86 -3.95 -19.48
N TYR A 81 -2.10 -2.90 -19.13
CA TYR A 81 -2.64 -1.58 -18.81
C TYR A 81 -1.96 -0.43 -19.58
N LYS A 82 -1.48 -0.70 -20.80
CA LYS A 82 -1.01 0.35 -21.73
C LYS A 82 -2.15 1.26 -22.17
#